data_AF-A0A075JUH4-F1
#
_entry.id   AF-A0A075JUH4-F1
#
_cell.length_a   1.000
_cell.length_b   1.000
_cell.length_c   1.000
_cell.angle_alpha   90.00
_cell.angle_beta   90.00
_cell.angle_gamma   90.00
#
_symmetry.space_group_name_H-M   'P 1'
#
loop_
_entity.id
_entity.type
_entity.pdbx_description
1 polymer ?
#
loop_
_entity_poly.entity_id
_entity_poly.type
_entity_poly.pdbx_seq_one_letter_code
_entity_poly.pdbx_strand_id
1 'polypeptide(L)' 'MGEFVRNCRLCKEPMESSPFMMCPTCLIEGDRVRSFIRKHPLVSVEEISMSTNVDMEKVKNMVKLGLNNKHENKILK' A
#
# COMPACT_ATOMS: atom_id res chain seq x y z
N MET A 1 32.27 -0.98 -5.48
CA MET A 1 30.95 -1.65 -5.36
C MET A 1 29.93 -0.55 -5.20
N GLY A 2 29.14 -0.26 -6.24
CA GLY A 2 28.07 0.73 -6.14
C GLY A 2 26.91 0.12 -5.38
N GLU A 3 26.41 0.80 -4.36
CA GLU A 3 25.20 0.39 -3.67
C GLU A 3 24.07 0.29 -4.70
N PHE A 4 23.43 -0.87 -4.77
CA PHE A 4 22.24 -1.05 -5.61
C PHE A 4 21.09 -0.27 -4.96
N VAL A 5 20.95 0.99 -5.35
CA VAL A 5 19.85 1.86 -4.95
C VAL A 5 18.63 1.51 -5.79
N ARG A 6 17.55 1.09 -5.14
CA ARG A 6 16.25 0.83 -5.78
C ARG A 6 15.26 1.89 -5.32
N ASN A 7 14.28 2.22 -6.16
CA ASN A 7 13.17 3.08 -5.73
C ASN A 7 12.00 2.24 -5.21
N CYS A 8 11.42 2.68 -4.10
CA CYS A 8 10.18 2.13 -3.54
C CYS A 8 9.09 2.12 -4.61
N ARG A 9 8.40 0.99 -4.78
CA ARG A 9 7.35 0.86 -5.79
C ARG A 9 6.16 1.80 -5.54
N LEU A 10 5.90 2.15 -4.28
CA LEU A 10 4.80 3.02 -3.85
C LEU A 10 5.19 4.51 -3.86
N CYS A 11 6.08 4.96 -2.98
CA CYS A 11 6.45 6.37 -2.84
C CYS A 11 7.56 6.84 -3.78
N LYS A 12 8.19 5.93 -4.55
CA LYS A 12 9.33 6.21 -5.46
C LYS A 12 10.60 6.70 -4.78
N GLU A 13 10.63 6.78 -3.45
CA GLU A 13 11.83 7.15 -2.71
C GLU A 13 12.93 6.08 -2.86
N PRO A 14 14.20 6.51 -2.93
CA PRO A 14 15.33 5.59 -2.90
C PRO A 14 15.32 4.74 -1.62
N MET A 15 15.65 3.46 -1.75
CA MET A 15 15.73 2.52 -0.66
C MET A 15 16.92 1.57 -0.87
N GLU A 16 17.48 1.11 0.24
CA GLU A 16 18.50 0.08 0.25
C GLU A 16 18.00 -1.20 -0.42
N SER A 17 18.95 -1.99 -0.92
CA SER A 17 18.66 -3.31 -1.47
C SER A 17 18.05 -4.20 -0.41
N SER A 18 16.81 -4.61 -0.65
CA SER A 18 16.07 -5.55 0.19
C SER A 18 15.22 -6.47 -0.70
N PRO A 19 14.75 -7.63 -0.20
CA PRO A 19 13.87 -8.51 -0.97
C PRO A 19 12.49 -7.89 -1.22
N PHE A 20 12.16 -6.77 -0.57
CA PHE A 20 10.87 -6.11 -0.70
C PHE A 20 10.86 -5.11 -1.86
N MET A 21 9.67 -4.93 -2.44
CA MET A 21 9.46 -3.93 -3.50
C MET A 21 9.08 -2.54 -2.96
N MET A 22 8.85 -2.42 -1.66
CA MET A 22 8.45 -1.18 -0.99
C MET A 22 9.43 -0.87 0.14
N CYS A 23 9.61 0.41 0.45
CA CYS A 23 10.41 0.82 1.61
C CYS A 23 9.71 0.40 2.92
N PRO A 24 10.45 0.31 4.04
CA PRO A 24 9.91 -0.10 5.34
C PRO A 24 8.66 0.69 5.76
N THR A 25 8.67 2.01 5.56
CA THR A 25 7.53 2.88 5.87
C THR A 25 6.27 2.47 5.10
N CYS A 26 6.39 2.28 3.79
CA CYS A 26 5.27 1.90 2.93
C CYS A 26 4.76 0.48 3.23
N LEU A 27 5.63 -0.43 3.70
CA LEU A 27 5.22 -1.76 4.16
C LEU A 27 4.35 -1.66 5.43
N ILE A 28 4.82 -0.92 6.44
CA ILE A 28 4.12 -0.76 7.73
C ILE A 28 2.77 -0.06 7.55
N GLU A 29 2.74 1.03 6.78
CA GLU A 29 1.48 1.71 6.46
C GLU A 29 0.56 0.81 5.64
N GLY A 30 1.10 0.04 4.69
CA GLY A 30 0.32 -0.90 3.90
C GLY A 30 -0.32 -2.01 4.74
N ASP A 31 0.34 -2.47 5.81
CA ASP A 31 -0.25 -3.43 6.76
C ASP A 31 -1.35 -2.79 7.61
N ARG A 32 -1.19 -1.53 8.04
CA ARG A 32 -2.24 -0.77 8.75
C ARG A 32 -3.48 -0.59 7.87
N VAL A 33 -3.29 -0.14 6.63
CA VAL A 33 -4.37 0.03 5.64
C VAL A 33 -5.07 -1.30 5.37
N ARG A 34 -4.34 -2.37 5.10
CA ARG A 34 -4.93 -3.71 4.88
C ARG A 34 -5.71 -4.21 6.09
N SER A 35 -5.17 -4.00 7.30
CA SER A 35 -5.84 -4.40 8.55
C SER A 35 -7.14 -3.61 8.77
N PHE A 36 -7.15 -2.32 8.44
CA PHE A 36 -8.33 -1.48 8.56
C PHE A 36 -9.42 -1.86 7.53
N ILE A 37 -9.04 -2.03 6.26
CA ILE A 37 -9.97 -2.47 5.20
C ILE A 37 -10.60 -3.84 5.54
N ARG A 38 -9.83 -4.77 6.11
CA ARG A 38 -10.37 -6.08 6.55
C ARG A 38 -11.44 -5.96 7.63
N LYS A 39 -11.36 -4.96 8.50
CA LYS A 39 -12.36 -4.69 9.55
C LYS A 39 -13.55 -3.87 9.04
N HIS A 40 -13.32 -3.04 8.01
CA HIS A 40 -14.28 -2.11 7.44
C HIS A 40 -14.30 -2.25 5.91
N PRO A 41 -14.97 -3.26 5.35
CA PRO A 41 -14.84 -3.60 3.92
C PRO A 41 -15.47 -2.59 2.94
N LEU A 42 -16.39 -1.73 3.41
CA LEU A 42 -17.13 -0.77 2.59
C LEU A 42 -16.72 0.69 2.88
N VAL A 43 -15.52 0.89 3.41
CA VAL A 43 -15.02 2.19 3.84
C VAL A 43 -14.47 3.01 2.66
N SER A 44 -14.65 4.33 2.70
CA SER A 44 -14.11 5.24 1.69
C SER A 44 -12.61 5.42 1.81
N VAL A 45 -11.95 5.88 0.75
CA VAL A 45 -10.50 6.14 0.75
C VAL A 45 -10.15 7.25 1.74
N GLU A 46 -11.02 8.24 1.86
CA GLU A 46 -10.94 9.36 2.78
C GLU A 46 -10.96 8.87 4.24
N GLU A 47 -11.90 7.99 4.58
CA GLU A 47 -11.99 7.39 5.92
C GLU A 47 -10.80 6.48 6.24
N ILE A 48 -10.28 5.73 5.27
CA ILE A 48 -9.04 4.94 5.44
C ILE A 48 -7.89 5.89 5.76
N SER A 49 -7.73 6.96 4.97
CA SER A 49 -6.66 7.94 5.15
C SER A 49 -6.70 8.55 6.54
N MET A 50 -7.88 9.02 6.96
CA MET A 50 -8.10 9.60 8.29
C MET A 50 -7.83 8.59 9.42
N SER A 51 -8.31 7.36 9.27
CA SER A 51 -8.23 6.34 10.34
C SER A 51 -6.85 5.73 10.48
N THR A 52 -6.09 5.63 9.37
CA THR A 52 -4.76 5.00 9.35
C THR A 52 -3.62 6.00 9.44
N ASN A 53 -3.94 7.30 9.37
CA ASN A 53 -2.99 8.40 9.28
C ASN A 53 -1.99 8.20 8.13
N VAL A 54 -2.52 7.80 6.97
CA VAL A 54 -1.77 7.60 5.72
C VAL A 54 -2.32 8.56 4.70
N ASP A 55 -1.46 9.26 3.98
CA ASP A 55 -1.88 10.23 2.97
C ASP A 55 -2.86 9.62 1.96
N MET A 56 -3.91 10.37 1.64
CA MET A 56 -4.97 9.89 0.74
C MET A 56 -4.41 9.43 -0.60
N GLU A 57 -3.45 10.15 -1.18
CA GLU A 57 -2.81 9.77 -2.43
C GLU A 57 -2.03 8.44 -2.29
N LYS A 58 -1.37 8.25 -1.15
CA LYS A 58 -0.63 7.04 -0.82
C LYS A 58 -1.58 5.84 -0.66
N VAL A 59 -2.73 6.03 -0.01
CA VAL A 59 -3.81 5.02 0.05
C VAL A 59 -4.33 4.68 -1.35
N LYS A 60 -4.61 5.67 -2.20
CA LYS A 60 -5.02 5.46 -3.60
C LYS A 60 -3.99 4.63 -4.36
N ASN A 61 -2.71 4.96 -4.20
CA ASN A 61 -1.62 4.23 -4.83
C ASN A 61 -1.48 2.80 -4.27
N MET A 62 -1.71 2.57 -2.98
CA MET A 62 -1.75 1.23 -2.38
C MET A 62 -2.90 0.39 -2.95
N VAL A 63 -4.10 0.97 -3.06
CA VAL A 63 -5.27 0.33 -3.69
C VAL A 63 -4.94 -0.03 -5.15
N LYS A 64 -4.34 0.89 -5.90
CA LYS A 64 -3.93 0.67 -7.29
C LYS A 64 -2.83 -0.41 -7.43
N LEU A 65 -1.90 -0.48 -6.48
CA LEU A 65 -0.82 -1.48 -6.46
C LEU A 65 -1.26 -2.86 -5.96
N GLY A 66 -2.32 -2.94 -5.15
CA GLY A 66 -2.67 -4.12 -4.33
C GLY A 66 -4.13 -4.62 -4.41
N LEU A 67 -5.05 -3.98 -5.13
CA LEU A 67 -6.43 -4.46 -5.33
C LEU A 67 -6.77 -4.79 -6.79
N ASN A 68 -5.77 -5.18 -7.60
CA ASN A 68 -6.01 -5.82 -8.91
C ASN A 68 -5.34 -7.21 -8.99
N ASN A 69 -5.10 -7.84 -7.82
CA ASN A 69 -4.75 -9.25 -7.75
C ASN A 69 -5.99 -10.07 -8.10
N LYS A 70 -6.14 -10.35 -9.40
CA LYS A 70 -6.93 -11.47 -9.92
C LYS A 70 -6.45 -12.76 -9.23
N HIS A 71 -7.04 -13.09 -8.10
CA HIS A 71 -7.24 -14.43 -7.55
C HIS A 71 -7.84 -14.25 -6.15
N GLU A 72 -9.14 -13.94 -6.09
CA GLU A 72 -10.14 -14.55 -5.18
C GLU A 72 -11.45 -13.74 -5.19
N ASN A 73 -12.48 -14.39 -5.74
CA ASN A 73 -13.92 -14.18 -5.59
C ASN A 73 -14.57 -12.82 -5.92
N LYS A 74 -15.41 -12.89 -6.96
CA LYS A 74 -16.80 -12.42 -7.03
C LYS A 74 -17.20 -11.41 -5.93
N ILE A 75 -17.44 -10.17 -6.34
CA ILE A 75 -18.70 -9.40 -6.21
C ILE A 75 -18.31 -7.95 -6.50
N LEU A 76 -18.60 -7.50 -7.72
CA LEU A 76 -19.10 -6.17 -7.96
C LEU A 76 -20.23 -6.39 -8.98
N LYS A 77 -21.46 -6.41 -8.46
CA LYS A 77 -22.65 -6.13 -9.25
C LYS A 77 -22.71 -4.63 -9.48
#